data_AF-A0A3M2G090-F1
#
_entry.id   AF-A0A3M2G090-F1
#
_cell.length_a   1.000
_cell.length_b   1.000
_cell.length_c   1.000
_cell.angle_alpha   90.00
_cell.angle_beta   90.00
_cell.angle_gamma   90.00
#
_symmetry.space_group_name_H-M   'P 1'
#
loop_
_entity.id
_entity.type
_entity.pdbx_description
1 polymer ?
#
loop_
_entity_poly.entity_id
_entity_poly.type
_entity_poly.pdbx_seq_one_letter_code
_entity_poly.pdbx_strand_id
1 'polypeptide(L)'
;MTRRLENRYEPVIGLEVHCQLQTQSKAFSPDSAAFGGEPNTHVDPISLGHPGTLPVLNRQMVAYTLRMGLATHCRIAPRSVMARKHYFYPDLPKG
;
A
#
# COMPACT_ATOMS: atom_id res chain seq x y z
N MET A 1 45.57 12.48 -8.69
CA MET A 1 45.21 11.09 -9.05
C MET A 1 43.84 11.13 -9.72
N THR A 2 43.82 11.44 -11.01
CA THR A 2 42.61 11.67 -11.82
C THR A 2 42.07 10.31 -12.27
N ARG A 3 40.95 9.87 -11.69
CA ARG A 3 40.30 8.61 -12.05
C ARG A 3 39.62 8.79 -13.42
N ARG A 4 40.22 8.23 -14.48
CA ARG A 4 39.56 8.12 -15.80
C ARG A 4 38.34 7.20 -15.63
N LEU A 5 37.15 7.72 -15.89
CA LEU A 5 35.95 6.90 -16.05
C LEU A 5 36.01 6.29 -17.46
N GLU A 6 36.18 4.97 -17.55
CA GLU A 6 36.29 4.24 -18.82
C GLU A 6 34.94 4.01 -19.52
N ASN A 7 33.81 4.39 -18.89
CA ASN A 7 32.46 4.13 -19.40
C ASN A 7 31.77 5.41 -19.90
N ARG A 8 31.22 5.34 -21.13
CA ARG A 8 30.50 6.44 -21.82
C ARG A 8 29.08 6.70 -21.30
N TYR A 9 28.61 5.92 -20.34
CA TYR A 9 27.24 5.96 -19.83
C TYR A 9 27.20 5.84 -18.31
N GLU A 10 26.17 6.43 -17.71
CA GLU A 10 25.89 6.42 -16.28
C GLU A 10 24.49 5.84 -16.03
N PRO A 11 24.33 4.84 -15.14
CA PRO A 11 23.01 4.28 -14.83
C PRO A 11 22.20 5.20 -13.91
N VAL A 12 20.94 5.42 -14.27
CA VAL A 12 19.94 6.12 -13.44
C VAL A 12 18.92 5.10 -12.96
N ILE A 13 18.86 4.88 -11.65
CA ILE A 13 18.05 3.81 -11.04
C ILE A 13 17.04 4.43 -10.07
N GLY A 14 15.77 4.07 -10.24
CA GLY A 14 14.69 4.36 -9.29
C GLY A 14 14.13 3.07 -8.71
N LEU A 15 13.69 3.12 -7.46
CA LEU A 15 13.09 1.98 -6.77
C LEU A 15 11.64 2.30 -6.38
N GLU A 16 10.75 1.32 -6.55
CA GLU A 16 9.41 1.33 -6.00
C GLU A 16 9.31 0.22 -4.95
N VAL A 17 8.96 0.58 -3.72
CA VAL A 17 8.94 -0.35 -2.59
C VAL A 17 7.54 -0.34 -1.97
N HIS A 18 6.91 -1.51 -1.91
CA HIS A 18 5.64 -1.71 -1.23
C HIS A 18 5.92 -2.42 0.10
N CYS A 19 5.39 -1.87 1.19
CA CYS A 19 5.59 -2.40 2.54
C CYS A 19 4.24 -2.75 3.17
N GLN A 20 4.07 -3.99 3.63
CA GLN A 20 2.87 -4.40 4.36
C GLN A 20 2.90 -3.87 5.79
N LEU A 21 1.90 -3.07 6.15
CA LEU A 21 1.73 -2.57 7.51
C LEU A 21 1.20 -3.69 8.42
N GLN A 22 1.79 -3.84 9.60
CA GLN A 22 1.40 -4.86 10.58
C GLN A 22 0.18 -4.42 11.40
N THR A 23 -0.96 -4.19 10.73
CA THR A 23 -2.25 -3.91 11.39
C THR A 23 -3.01 -5.20 11.70
N GLN A 24 -3.97 -5.14 12.63
CA GLN A 24 -4.82 -6.30 12.95
C GLN A 24 -5.92 -6.53 11.90
N SER A 25 -6.52 -5.45 11.40
CA SER A 25 -7.52 -5.46 10.33
C SER A 25 -7.01 -4.82 9.04
N LYS A 26 -7.68 -5.07 7.91
CA LYS A 26 -7.31 -4.53 6.60
C LYS A 26 -7.51 -3.01 6.51
N ALA A 27 -7.04 -2.45 5.39
CA ALA A 27 -7.04 -1.00 5.15
C ALA A 27 -8.45 -0.37 5.10
N PHE A 28 -9.43 -1.10 4.57
CA PHE A 28 -10.78 -0.61 4.29
C PHE A 28 -11.91 -1.52 4.80
N SER A 29 -11.54 -2.66 5.39
CA SER A 29 -12.44 -3.70 5.87
C SER A 29 -12.03 -4.12 7.30
N PRO A 30 -12.99 -4.55 8.14
CA PRO A 30 -12.72 -5.07 9.48
C PRO A 30 -12.09 -6.48 9.51
N ASP A 31 -12.00 -7.19 8.39
CA ASP A 31 -11.44 -8.54 8.34
C ASP A 31 -9.93 -8.57 8.67
N SER A 32 -9.43 -9.74 9.07
CA SER A 32 -8.06 -9.90 9.54
C SER A 32 -7.03 -9.59 8.45
N ALA A 33 -5.95 -8.89 8.83
CA ALA A 33 -4.77 -8.67 8.01
C ALA A 33 -3.62 -9.66 8.33
N ALA A 34 -3.89 -10.72 9.09
CA ALA A 34 -2.92 -11.77 9.38
C ALA A 34 -2.45 -12.46 8.09
N PHE A 35 -1.17 -12.85 8.07
CA PHE A 35 -0.60 -13.63 6.98
C PHE A 35 -0.89 -15.12 7.17
N GLY A 36 -1.14 -15.83 6.07
CA GLY A 36 -1.52 -17.25 6.06
C GLY A 36 -3.04 -17.44 6.11
N GLY A 37 -3.47 -18.57 6.69
CA GLY A 37 -4.87 -18.99 6.74
C GLY A 37 -5.29 -19.79 5.50
N GLU A 38 -6.47 -20.42 5.61
CA GLU A 38 -7.06 -21.16 4.49
C GLU A 38 -7.59 -20.19 3.41
N PRO A 39 -7.64 -20.63 2.13
CA PRO A 39 -8.14 -19.79 1.04
C PRO A 39 -9.52 -19.18 1.36
N ASN A 40 -9.64 -17.87 1.14
CA ASN A 40 -10.89 -17.12 1.32
C ASN A 40 -11.50 -17.19 2.74
N THR A 41 -10.69 -17.31 3.79
CA THR A 41 -11.18 -17.30 5.19
C THR A 41 -11.02 -15.96 5.90
N HIS A 42 -10.08 -15.12 5.47
CA HIS A 42 -9.94 -13.74 5.93
C HIS A 42 -10.58 -12.80 4.90
N VAL A 43 -11.89 -12.92 4.71
CA VAL A 43 -12.65 -12.12 3.73
C VAL A 43 -14.00 -11.70 4.30
N ASP A 44 -14.56 -10.66 3.71
CA ASP A 44 -15.88 -10.11 3.98
C ASP A 44 -16.46 -9.51 2.68
N PRO A 45 -17.73 -9.04 2.66
CA PRO A 45 -18.32 -8.44 1.47
C PRO A 45 -17.54 -7.22 0.92
N ILE A 46 -16.87 -6.44 1.79
CA ILE A 46 -16.13 -5.24 1.38
C ILE A 46 -14.86 -5.63 0.62
N SER A 47 -14.06 -6.54 1.17
CA SER A 47 -12.83 -7.06 0.56
C SER A 47 -13.13 -7.81 -0.73
N LEU A 48 -14.23 -8.58 -0.78
CA LEU A 48 -14.72 -9.27 -1.98
C LEU A 48 -15.36 -8.35 -3.02
N GLY A 49 -15.55 -7.06 -2.73
CA GLY A 49 -16.09 -6.11 -3.71
C GLY A 49 -17.58 -6.31 -4.04
N HIS A 50 -18.36 -6.83 -3.09
CA HIS A 50 -19.79 -7.03 -3.30
C HIS A 50 -20.52 -5.69 -3.56
N PRO A 51 -21.56 -5.70 -4.43
CA PRO A 51 -22.37 -4.52 -4.68
C PRO A 51 -22.97 -3.93 -3.39
N GLY A 52 -22.97 -2.59 -3.29
CA GLY A 52 -23.56 -1.86 -2.16
C GLY A 52 -22.66 -1.72 -0.93
N THR A 53 -21.46 -2.29 -0.94
CA THR A 53 -20.49 -2.14 0.17
C THR A 53 -19.75 -0.80 0.11
N LEU A 54 -19.32 -0.28 1.28
CA LEU A 54 -18.58 0.98 1.40
C LEU A 54 -17.29 0.77 2.22
N PRO A 55 -16.15 1.35 1.79
CA PRO A 55 -14.88 1.23 2.53
C PRO A 55 -14.83 2.17 3.74
N VAL A 56 -14.21 1.72 4.83
CA VAL A 56 -13.91 2.56 6.01
C VAL A 56 -12.42 2.52 6.30
N LEU A 57 -11.75 3.68 6.27
CA LEU A 57 -10.31 3.77 6.42
C LEU A 57 -9.84 3.34 7.83
N ASN A 58 -8.83 2.48 7.86
CA ASN A 58 -8.23 2.00 9.10
C ASN A 58 -7.37 3.08 9.80
N ARG A 59 -7.72 3.40 11.05
CA ARG A 59 -7.00 4.39 11.87
C ARG A 59 -5.54 4.01 12.12
N GLN A 60 -5.26 2.74 12.38
CA GLN A 60 -3.91 2.26 12.67
C GLN A 60 -3.01 2.33 11.44
N MET A 61 -3.56 2.03 10.25
CA MET A 61 -2.87 2.23 8.98
C MET A 61 -2.42 3.69 8.83
N VAL A 62 -3.31 4.66 9.07
CA VAL A 62 -2.95 6.09 8.99
C VAL A 62 -1.82 6.43 9.97
N ALA A 63 -1.90 5.96 11.22
CA ALA A 63 -0.87 6.20 12.22
C ALA A 63 0.49 5.63 11.79
N TYR A 64 0.53 4.42 11.25
CA TYR A 64 1.76 3.81 10.74
C TYR A 64 2.31 4.52 9.51
N THR A 65 1.45 4.93 8.56
CA THR A 65 1.87 5.72 7.39
C THR A 65 2.49 7.05 7.79
N LEU A 66 1.92 7.75 8.78
CA LEU A 66 2.49 9.00 9.31
C LEU A 66 3.83 8.75 10.00
N ARG A 67 3.95 7.68 10.81
CA ARG A 67 5.21 7.28 11.43
C ARG A 67 6.29 6.97 10.39
N MET A 68 5.93 6.26 9.31
CA MET A 68 6.84 5.99 8.19
C MET A 68 7.32 7.30 7.59
N GLY A 69 6.40 8.20 7.22
CA GLY A 69 6.76 9.49 6.62
C GLY A 69 7.71 10.31 7.50
N LEU A 70 7.50 10.35 8.82
CA LEU A 70 8.42 11.00 9.74
C LEU A 70 9.78 10.30 9.82
N ALA A 71 9.79 8.96 9.87
CA ALA A 71 11.01 8.16 9.92
C ALA A 71 11.88 8.29 8.66
N THR A 72 11.27 8.53 7.50
CA THR A 72 11.98 8.78 6.23
C THR A 72 12.16 10.27 5.92
N HIS A 73 12.00 11.15 6.92
CA HIS A 73 12.19 12.59 6.77
C HIS A 73 11.31 13.25 5.69
N CYS A 74 10.13 12.68 5.42
CA CYS A 74 9.15 13.27 4.52
C CYS A 74 8.43 14.44 5.19
N ARG A 75 8.01 15.42 4.37
CA ARG A 75 7.05 16.44 4.80
C ARG A 75 5.63 15.91 4.68
N ILE A 76 4.91 15.87 5.79
CA ILE A 76 3.53 15.38 5.83
C ILE A 76 2.57 16.43 5.24
N ALA A 77 1.70 15.99 4.33
CA ALA A 77 0.66 16.85 3.77
C ALA A 77 -0.47 17.08 4.80
N PRO A 78 -1.00 18.31 4.94
CA PRO A 78 -2.10 18.58 5.87
C PRO A 78 -3.43 17.95 5.44
N ARG A 79 -3.54 17.58 4.16
CA ARG A 79 -4.70 16.91 3.57
C ARG A 79 -4.21 15.87 2.56
N SER A 80 -4.84 14.70 2.58
CA SER A 80 -4.63 13.65 1.59
C SER A 80 -5.99 13.05 1.20
N VAL A 81 -6.07 12.52 -0.02
CA VAL A 81 -7.30 11.96 -0.59
C VAL A 81 -6.99 10.57 -1.13
N MET A 82 -7.82 9.60 -0.79
CA MET A 82 -7.76 8.27 -1.42
C MET A 82 -8.40 8.32 -2.79
N ALA A 83 -7.65 7.95 -3.83
CA ALA A 83 -8.13 7.87 -5.21
C ALA A 83 -8.31 6.42 -5.67
N ARG A 84 -9.15 6.20 -6.68
CA ARG A 84 -9.32 4.89 -7.31
C ARG A 84 -8.36 4.74 -8.49
N LYS A 85 -7.60 3.64 -8.53
CA LYS A 85 -6.74 3.23 -9.64
C LYS A 85 -7.39 2.02 -10.32
N HIS A 86 -8.11 2.25 -11.42
CA HIS A 86 -8.93 1.23 -12.10
C HIS A 86 -8.08 0.39 -13.08
N TYR A 87 -8.19 -0.94 -13.01
CA TYR A 87 -7.60 -1.87 -13.98
C TYR A 87 -8.13 -3.30 -13.73
N PHE A 88 -8.54 -3.98 -14.80
CA PHE A 88 -9.09 -5.32 -14.64
C PHE A 88 -8.01 -6.35 -14.33
N TYR A 89 -8.15 -7.02 -13.20
CA TYR A 89 -7.37 -8.19 -12.85
C TYR A 89 -8.15 -9.11 -11.90
N PRO A 90 -8.05 -10.46 -12.00
CA PRO A 90 -8.86 -11.37 -11.19
C PRO A 90 -8.68 -11.24 -9.67
N ASP A 91 -7.53 -10.75 -9.18
CA ASP A 91 -7.27 -10.51 -7.75
C ASP A 91 -7.73 -9.12 -7.26
N LEU A 92 -8.21 -8.26 -8.16
CA LEU A 92 -8.74 -6.93 -7.84
C LEU A 92 -10.27 -6.92 -7.98
N PRO A 93 -11.02 -7.30 -6.94
CA PRO A 93 -12.46 -7.55 -7.04
C PRO A 93 -13.31 -6.30 -7.29
N LYS A 94 -12.72 -5.10 -7.20
CA LYS A 94 -13.42 -3.81 -7.35
C LYS A 94 -13.19 -3.13 -8.70
N GLY A 95 -12.48 -3.80 -9.62
CA GLY A 95 -12.28 -3.35 -11.00
C GLY A 95 -11.04 -2.52 -11.25
#